data_AF-A0A6M0S7I9-F1
#
_entry.id   AF-A0A6M0S7I9-F1
#
_cell.length_a   1.000
_cell.length_b   1.000
_cell.length_c   1.000
_cell.angle_alpha   90.00
_cell.angle_beta   90.00
_cell.angle_gamma   90.00
#
_symmetry.space_group_name_H-M   'P 1'
#
loop_
_entity.id
_entity.type
_entity.pdbx_description
1 polymer ?
#
loop_
_entity_poly.entity_id
_entity_poly.type
_entity_poly.pdbx_seq_one_letter_code
_entity_poly.pdbx_strand_id
1 'polypeptide(L)' 'MTTEFVLMTVELQTTGIALRNHIESQLRTYGEPLRWAITSVEKTTAQIEAVVTVVPKDQA' A
#
# COMPACT_ATOMS: atom_id res chain seq x y z
N MET A 1 16.16 -10.19 0.45
CA MET A 1 15.01 -9.42 -0.04
C MET A 1 13.92 -10.39 -0.45
N THR A 2 12.72 -10.25 0.09
CA THR A 2 11.53 -11.06 -0.26
C THR A 2 10.44 -10.17 -0.82
N THR A 3 9.53 -10.77 -1.58
CA THR A 3 8.36 -10.09 -2.13
C THR A 3 7.12 -10.62 -1.43
N GLU A 4 6.27 -9.73 -0.94
CA GLU A 4 5.06 -10.07 -0.20
C GLU A 4 3.84 -9.40 -0.82
N PHE A 5 2.67 -10.03 -0.63
CA PHE A 5 1.39 -9.52 -1.08
C PHE A 5 0.61 -8.96 0.11
N VAL A 6 0.08 -7.74 -0.03
CA VAL A 6 -0.60 -7.00 1.03
C VAL A 6 -2.03 -6.67 0.58
N LEU A 7 -2.98 -7.01 1.43
CA LEU A 7 -4.37 -6.55 1.35
C LEU A 7 -4.58 -5.47 2.40
N MET A 8 -5.07 -4.30 2.00
CA MET A 8 -5.23 -3.16 2.88
C MET A 8 -6.50 -2.39 2.55
N THR A 9 -7.22 -1.94 3.57
CA THR A 9 -8.31 -0.96 3.40
C THR A 9 -7.79 0.44 3.73
N VAL A 10 -8.10 1.43 2.88
CA VAL A 10 -7.68 2.83 3.06
C VAL A 10 -8.88 3.76 3.02
N GLU A 11 -8.87 4.79 3.87
CA GLU A 11 -9.86 5.86 3.88
C GLU A 11 -9.58 6.89 2.75
N LEU A 12 -10.59 7.20 1.95
CA LEU A 12 -10.57 8.14 0.84
C LEU A 12 -10.83 9.59 1.30
N GLN A 13 -10.04 10.06 2.25
CA GLN A 13 -10.16 11.43 2.80
C GLN A 13 -9.52 12.50 1.91
N THR A 14 -8.76 12.09 0.89
CA THR A 14 -8.04 12.98 -0.04
C THR A 14 -8.16 12.45 -1.47
N THR A 15 -7.73 13.24 -2.46
CA THR A 15 -7.83 12.88 -3.88
C THR A 15 -6.50 13.06 -4.61
N GLY A 16 -6.40 12.48 -5.82
CA GLY A 16 -5.25 12.66 -6.72
C GLY A 16 -3.92 12.20 -6.11
N ILE A 17 -2.89 13.05 -6.23
CA ILE A 17 -1.52 12.76 -5.74
C ILE A 17 -1.50 12.58 -4.21
N ALA A 18 -2.31 13.34 -3.46
CA ALA A 18 -2.35 13.24 -2.01
C ALA A 18 -2.84 11.85 -1.57
N LEU A 19 -3.86 11.32 -2.24
CA LEU A 19 -4.36 9.97 -1.98
C LEU A 19 -3.31 8.90 -2.31
N ARG A 20 -2.65 9.01 -3.47
CA ARG A 20 -1.53 8.10 -3.83
C ARG A 20 -0.47 8.09 -2.76
N ASN A 21 0.02 9.27 -2.36
CA ASN A 21 1.08 9.38 -1.38
C ASN A 21 0.65 8.83 -0.01
N HIS A 22 -0.62 9.00 0.36
CA HIS A 22 -1.19 8.42 1.57
C HIS A 22 -1.18 6.87 1.51
N ILE A 23 -1.63 6.28 0.40
CA ILE A 23 -1.61 4.82 0.19
C ILE A 23 -0.18 4.28 0.23
N GLU A 24 0.77 4.90 -0.48
CA GLU A 24 2.17 4.47 -0.49
C GLU A 24 2.83 4.60 0.89
N SER A 25 2.50 5.64 1.65
CA SER A 25 2.96 5.80 3.03
C SER A 25 2.47 4.65 3.93
N GLN A 26 1.20 4.26 3.79
CA GLN A 26 0.66 3.11 4.53
C GLN A 26 1.32 1.80 4.10
N LEU A 27 1.52 1.57 2.79
CA LEU A 27 2.18 0.36 2.28
C LEU A 27 3.63 0.21 2.78
N ARG A 28 4.35 1.32 2.95
CA ARG A 28 5.72 1.34 3.51
C ARG A 28 5.81 0.79 4.94
N THR A 29 4.70 0.68 5.66
CA THR A 29 4.67 -0.01 6.96
C THR A 29 4.81 -1.53 6.83
N TYR A 30 4.50 -2.08 5.66
CA TYR A 30 4.66 -3.51 5.30
C TYR A 30 5.95 -3.76 4.52
N GLY A 31 6.33 -2.85 3.62
CA GLY A 31 7.55 -2.93 2.81
C GLY A 31 7.58 -1.88 1.70
N GLU A 32 8.64 -1.84 0.90
CA GLU A 32 8.72 -0.89 -0.22
C GLU A 32 7.71 -1.26 -1.32
N PRO A 33 6.74 -0.39 -1.66
CA PRO A 33 5.73 -0.73 -2.67
C PRO A 33 6.34 -0.80 -4.07
N LEU A 34 6.16 -1.94 -4.75
CA LEU A 34 6.54 -2.11 -6.16
C LEU A 34 5.36 -1.80 -7.09
N ARG A 35 4.18 -2.28 -6.74
CA ARG A 35 2.93 -2.11 -7.49
C ARG A 35 1.75 -2.24 -6.55
N TRP A 36 0.71 -1.47 -6.79
CA TRP A 36 -0.56 -1.61 -6.07
C TRP A 36 -1.71 -1.18 -6.98
N ALA A 37 -2.92 -1.59 -6.62
CA ALA A 37 -4.15 -1.20 -7.30
C ALA A 37 -5.30 -1.06 -6.30
N ILE A 38 -6.22 -0.14 -6.59
CA ILE A 38 -7.54 -0.11 -5.95
C ILE A 38 -8.38 -1.20 -6.61
N THR A 39 -8.85 -2.18 -5.83
CA THR A 39 -9.68 -3.28 -6.35
C THR A 39 -11.16 -3.11 -6.03
N SER A 40 -11.50 -2.32 -5.02
CA SER A 40 -12.88 -1.94 -4.69
C SER A 40 -12.92 -0.56 -4.03
N VAL A 41 -14.05 0.14 -4.15
CA VAL A 41 -14.33 1.40 -3.47
C VAL A 41 -15.71 1.31 -2.83
N GLU A 42 -15.79 1.56 -1.53
CA GLU A 42 -17.03 1.54 -0.74
C GLU A 42 -17.18 2.84 0.05
N LYS A 43 -18.08 3.71 -0.41
CA LYS A 43 -18.35 5.03 0.22
C LYS A 43 -17.07 5.87 0.37
N THR A 44 -16.46 5.82 1.55
CA THR A 44 -15.27 6.58 1.94
C THR A 44 -14.05 5.68 2.11
N THR A 45 -14.11 4.40 1.74
CA THR A 45 -12.97 3.48 1.82
C THR A 45 -12.68 2.82 0.47
N ALA A 46 -11.45 2.33 0.33
CA ALA A 46 -10.99 1.57 -0.82
C ALA A 46 -10.21 0.34 -0.38
N GLN A 47 -10.41 -0.78 -1.07
CA GLN A 47 -9.57 -1.97 -0.95
C GLN A 47 -8.37 -1.84 -1.87
N ILE A 48 -7.20 -2.09 -1.32
CA ILE A 48 -5.91 -2.02 -1.99
C ILE A 48 -5.28 -3.41 -1.98
N GLU A 49 -4.84 -3.85 -3.14
CA GLU A 49 -3.96 -5.00 -3.31
C GLU A 49 -2.59 -4.49 -3.72
N ALA A 50 -1.54 -4.93 -3.02
CA ALA A 50 -0.19 -4.45 -3.25
C ALA A 50 0.85 -5.57 -3.21
N VAL A 51 1.93 -5.35 -3.96
CA VAL A 51 3.16 -6.14 -3.91
C VAL A 51 4.25 -5.25 -3.33
N VAL A 52 4.87 -5.69 -2.25
CA VAL A 52 5.94 -4.96 -1.55
C VAL A 52 7.23 -5.77 -1.51
N THR A 53 8.37 -5.11 -1.41
CA THR A 53 9.65 -5.76 -1.09
C THR A 53 10.03 -5.51 0.36
N VAL A 54 10.44 -6.59 1.02
CA VAL A 54 10.90 -6.57 2.40
C VAL A 54 12.38 -6.95 2.41
N VAL A 55 13.19 -6.11 3.05
CA VAL A 55 14.59 -6.43 3.35
C VAL A 55 14.62 -6.99 4.78
N PRO A 56 15.07 -8.24 4.99
CA PRO A 56 15.20 -8.80 6.33
C PRO A 56 16.11 -7.91 7.19
N LYS A 57 15.69 -7.63 8.43
CA LYS A 57 16.42 -6.74 9.36
C LYS A 57 17.84 -7.22 9.69
N ASP A 58 18.13 -8.50 9.48
CA ASP A 58 19.45 -9.11 9.73
C ASP A 58 20.45 -8.90 8.57
N GLN A 59 20.07 -8.18 7.52
CA GLN A 59 20.90 -7.88 6.34
C GLN A 59 21.00 -6.38 6.02
N ALA A 60 20.68 -5.52 6.99
CA ALA A 60 20.71 -4.05 6.86
C ALA A 60 21.94 -3.44 7.54
#